data_AF-Q32067-F1
#
_entry.id   AF-Q32067-F1
#
_cell.length_a   1.000
_cell.length_b   1.000
_cell.length_c   1.000
_cell.angle_alpha   90.00
_cell.angle_beta   90.00
_cell.angle_gamma   90.00
#
_symmetry.space_group_name_H-M   'P 1'
#
loop_
_entity.id
_entity.type
_entity.pdbx_description
1 polymer ?
#
loop_
_entity_poly.entity_id
_entity_poly.type
_entity_poly.pdbx_seq_one_letter_code
_entity_poly.pdbx_strand_id
1 'polypeptide(L)'
;KRSLRDLGIPVNQIIPEGGSLKYLKDLPRAWFNIVPYREVGLMTAIFLEKKYGMPYVSVTPMGILDTAEFIAQMEKLVNAWASVLSKEKVNYISYIKNQTQFV
;
A
#
# COMPACT_ATOMS: atom_id res chain seq x y z
N LYS A 1 -0.48 -3.51 -9.78
CA LYS A 1 -1.97 -3.60 -9.68
C LYS A 1 -2.46 -5.01 -9.29
N ARG A 2 -1.93 -6.10 -9.89
CA ARG A 2 -2.38 -7.47 -9.61
C ARG A 2 -2.32 -7.85 -8.12
N SER A 3 -1.17 -7.71 -7.47
CA SER A 3 -1.00 -8.10 -6.06
C SER A 3 -1.97 -7.37 -5.12
N LEU A 4 -2.23 -6.07 -5.35
CA LEU A 4 -3.20 -5.33 -4.53
C LEU A 4 -4.63 -5.85 -4.70
N ARG A 5 -5.01 -6.22 -5.93
CA ARG A 5 -6.33 -6.82 -6.19
C ARG A 5 -6.45 -8.20 -5.54
N ASP A 6 -5.40 -9.02 -5.60
CA ASP A 6 -5.37 -10.33 -4.97
C ASP A 6 -5.48 -10.23 -3.44
N LEU A 7 -4.93 -9.17 -2.85
CA LEU A 7 -5.05 -8.84 -1.42
C LEU A 7 -6.38 -8.14 -1.07
N GLY A 8 -7.25 -7.85 -2.05
CA GLY A 8 -8.51 -7.14 -1.82
C GLY A 8 -8.34 -5.64 -1.48
N ILE A 9 -7.18 -5.04 -1.77
CA ILE A 9 -6.89 -3.63 -1.51
C ILE A 9 -7.26 -2.81 -2.76
N PRO A 10 -8.35 -2.01 -2.74
CA PRO A 10 -8.71 -1.17 -3.87
C PRO A 10 -7.74 0.00 -4.01
N VAL A 11 -7.44 0.37 -5.25
CA VAL A 11 -6.59 1.52 -5.55
C VAL A 11 -7.48 2.76 -5.72
N ASN A 12 -7.32 3.74 -4.85
CA ASN A 12 -8.05 5.01 -4.93
C ASN A 12 -7.57 5.85 -6.12
N GLN A 13 -6.26 6.13 -6.19
CA GLN A 13 -5.65 6.89 -7.27
C GLN A 13 -4.22 6.42 -7.54
N ILE A 14 -3.75 6.68 -8.76
CA ILE A 14 -2.35 6.51 -9.17
C ILE A 14 -1.88 7.85 -9.71
N ILE A 15 -0.72 8.29 -9.23
CA ILE A 15 -0.08 9.53 -9.66
C ILE A 15 1.41 9.24 -9.95
N PRO A 16 2.05 9.94 -10.90
CA PRO A 16 1.45 10.93 -11.81
C PRO A 16 0.74 10.29 -13.02
N GLU A 17 0.98 9.01 -13.30
CA GLU A 17 0.47 8.32 -14.48
C GLU A 17 -1.06 8.28 -14.51
N GLY A 18 -1.67 8.88 -15.54
CA GLY A 18 -3.13 8.95 -15.68
C GLY A 18 -3.83 9.92 -14.72
N GLY A 19 -3.08 10.61 -13.85
CA GLY A 19 -3.62 11.55 -12.87
C GLY A 19 -4.03 12.88 -13.51
N SER A 20 -5.33 13.14 -13.62
CA SER A 20 -5.82 14.50 -13.84
C SER A 20 -5.70 15.32 -12.55
N LEU A 21 -5.37 16.62 -12.66
CA LEU A 21 -5.41 17.56 -11.52
C LEU A 21 -6.77 17.53 -10.80
N LYS A 22 -7.85 17.19 -11.52
CA LYS A 22 -9.20 17.04 -10.98
C LYS A 22 -9.30 16.00 -9.87
N TYR A 23 -8.43 14.98 -9.88
CA TYR A 23 -8.44 13.86 -8.94
C TYR A 23 -7.51 14.08 -7.74
N LEU A 24 -6.69 15.14 -7.72
CA LEU A 24 -5.78 15.43 -6.59
C LEU A 24 -6.54 15.65 -5.28
N LYS A 25 -7.76 16.19 -5.36
CA LYS A 25 -8.66 16.37 -4.21
C LYS A 25 -9.04 15.05 -3.54
N ASP A 26 -8.98 13.94 -4.28
CA ASP A 26 -9.36 12.61 -3.81
C ASP A 26 -8.19 11.85 -3.17
N LEU A 27 -6.95 12.36 -3.24
CA LEU A 27 -5.78 11.70 -2.63
C LEU A 27 -5.99 11.39 -1.14
N PRO A 28 -6.49 12.33 -0.30
CA PRO A 28 -6.67 12.08 1.13
C PRO A 28 -7.76 11.06 1.46
N ARG A 29 -8.51 10.56 0.47
CA ARG A 29 -9.51 9.50 0.67
C ARG A 29 -8.86 8.11 0.84
N ALA A 30 -7.59 7.96 0.44
CA ALA A 30 -6.86 6.70 0.61
C ALA A 30 -6.42 6.49 2.06
N TRP A 31 -6.37 5.23 2.50
CA TRP A 31 -5.95 4.86 3.86
C TRP A 31 -4.44 4.92 4.07
N PHE A 32 -3.68 4.71 3.00
CA PHE A 32 -2.23 4.80 2.97
C PHE A 32 -1.74 4.94 1.52
N ASN A 33 -0.48 5.34 1.35
CA ASN A 33 0.18 5.45 0.05
C ASN A 33 1.16 4.30 -0.18
N ILE A 34 1.40 3.96 -1.44
CA ILE A 34 2.43 2.99 -1.84
C ILE A 34 3.42 3.71 -2.75
N VAL A 35 4.71 3.57 -2.44
CA VAL A 35 5.82 4.12 -3.22
C VAL A 35 6.67 2.94 -3.69
N PRO A 36 6.42 2.41 -4.91
CA PRO A 36 7.13 1.24 -5.41
C PRO A 36 8.64 1.45 -5.57
N TYR A 37 9.06 2.69 -5.85
CA TYR A 37 10.45 3.09 -6.01
C TYR A 37 10.71 4.33 -5.18
N ARG A 38 11.64 4.26 -4.24
CA ARG A 38 11.91 5.36 -3.31
C ARG A 38 12.34 6.64 -4.02
N GLU A 39 13.03 6.49 -5.14
CA GLU A 39 13.48 7.55 -6.03
C GLU A 39 12.32 8.32 -6.66
N VAL A 40 11.16 7.66 -6.82
CA VAL A 40 9.98 8.21 -7.47
C VAL A 40 8.80 8.23 -6.49
N GLY A 41 8.61 9.38 -5.84
CA GLY A 41 7.40 9.66 -5.07
C GLY A 41 7.55 9.59 -3.55
N LEU A 42 8.72 9.22 -3.00
CA LEU A 42 8.93 9.28 -1.55
C LEU A 42 8.67 10.67 -0.99
N MET A 43 9.14 11.72 -1.66
CA MET A 43 8.88 13.11 -1.23
C MET A 43 7.39 13.44 -1.19
N THR A 44 6.62 12.95 -2.16
CA THR A 44 5.17 13.12 -2.20
C THR A 44 4.51 12.36 -1.06
N ALA A 45 4.94 11.14 -0.77
CA ALA A 45 4.39 10.35 0.33
C ALA A 45 4.69 10.99 1.70
N ILE A 46 5.92 11.48 1.92
CA ILE A 46 6.29 12.22 3.13
C ILE A 46 5.45 13.49 3.27
N PHE A 47 5.21 14.20 2.17
CA PHE A 47 4.35 15.38 2.17
C PHE A 47 2.91 15.03 2.56
N LEU A 48 2.35 13.96 1.99
CA LEU A 48 0.99 13.50 2.30
C LEU A 48 0.88 12.99 3.74
N GLU A 49 1.92 12.35 4.27
CA GLU A 49 2.00 11.95 5.67
C GLU A 49 1.97 13.18 6.59
N LYS A 50 2.83 14.17 6.33
CA LYS A 50 2.89 15.40 7.14
C LYS A 50 1.61 16.23 7.07
N LYS A 51 0.99 16.32 5.89
CA LYS A 51 -0.16 17.20 5.65
C LYS A 51 -1.51 16.56 5.97
N TYR A 52 -1.67 15.27 5.69
CA TYR A 52 -2.94 14.55 5.79
C TYR A 52 -2.89 13.37 6.77
N GLY A 53 -1.75 13.10 7.41
CA GLY A 53 -1.60 11.96 8.33
C GLY A 53 -1.64 10.61 7.60
N MET A 54 -1.38 10.59 6.29
CA MET A 54 -1.46 9.37 5.49
C MET A 54 -0.16 8.57 5.58
N PRO A 55 -0.16 7.38 6.22
CA PRO A 55 1.04 6.54 6.25
C PRO A 55 1.37 6.04 4.84
N TYR A 56 2.60 5.57 4.64
CA TYR A 56 3.03 5.03 3.36
C TYR A 56 3.93 3.79 3.50
N VAL A 57 3.91 2.95 2.48
CA VAL A 57 4.82 1.81 2.31
C VAL A 57 5.80 2.15 1.20
N SER A 58 7.10 2.14 1.51
CA SER A 58 8.19 2.48 0.55
C SER A 58 9.19 1.34 0.33
N VAL A 59 8.84 0.13 0.79
CA VAL A 59 9.61 -1.08 0.48
C VAL A 59 9.40 -1.41 -0.99
N THR A 60 10.49 -1.46 -1.73
CA THR A 60 10.48 -1.94 -3.11
C THR A 60 10.30 -3.45 -3.08
N PRO A 61 9.24 -4.03 -3.67
CA PRO A 61 9.02 -5.48 -3.65
C PRO A 61 9.98 -6.18 -4.62
N MET A 62 11.24 -6.36 -4.21
CA MET A 62 12.29 -6.99 -4.99
C MET A 62 12.72 -8.32 -4.36
N GLY A 63 12.49 -9.42 -5.07
CA GLY A 63 12.73 -10.75 -4.52
C GLY A 63 11.75 -11.12 -3.40
N ILE A 64 11.98 -12.26 -2.77
CA ILE A 64 11.01 -12.90 -1.87
C ILE A 64 10.89 -12.15 -0.54
N LEU A 65 12.03 -11.77 0.05
CA LEU A 65 12.08 -11.13 1.36
C LEU A 65 11.44 -9.74 1.33
N ASP A 66 11.83 -8.88 0.38
CA ASP A 66 11.26 -7.54 0.30
C ASP A 66 9.79 -7.57 -0.12
N THR A 67 9.37 -8.56 -0.93
CA THR A 67 7.94 -8.76 -1.24
C THR A 67 7.15 -9.17 0.00
N ALA A 68 7.70 -10.05 0.83
CA ALA A 68 7.09 -10.44 2.10
C ALA A 68 7.00 -9.25 3.06
N GLU A 69 8.07 -8.45 3.17
CA GLU A 69 8.07 -7.24 4.00
C GLU A 69 7.07 -6.20 3.46
N PHE A 70 7.03 -5.98 2.15
CA PHE A 70 6.07 -5.10 1.50
C PHE A 70 4.62 -5.48 1.84
N ILE A 71 4.28 -6.78 1.75
CA ILE A 71 2.95 -7.29 2.11
C ILE A 71 2.68 -7.16 3.61
N ALA A 72 3.67 -7.47 4.46
CA ALA A 72 3.54 -7.37 5.92
C ALA A 72 3.30 -5.92 6.38
N GLN A 73 3.96 -4.94 5.76
CA GLN A 73 3.73 -3.52 6.06
C GLN A 73 2.32 -3.09 5.64
N MET A 74 1.84 -3.52 4.47
CA MET A 74 0.46 -3.28 4.06
C MET A 74 -0.55 -3.95 5.01
N GLU A 75 -0.30 -5.19 5.43
CA GLU A 75 -1.14 -5.89 6.41
C GLU A 75 -1.27 -5.09 7.70
N LYS A 76 -0.15 -4.59 8.22
CA LYS A 76 -0.13 -3.77 9.45
C LYS A 76 -0.98 -2.52 9.31
N LEU A 77 -0.89 -1.81 8.18
CA LEU A 77 -1.68 -0.61 7.93
C LEU A 77 -3.17 -0.93 7.76
N VAL A 78 -3.51 -1.97 6.99
CA VAL A 78 -4.89 -2.42 6.82
C VAL A 78 -5.50 -2.84 8.15
N ASN A 79 -4.76 -3.60 8.97
CA ASN A 79 -5.24 -4.07 10.27
C ASN A 79 -5.36 -2.95 11.31
N ALA A 80 -4.55 -1.90 11.22
CA ALA A 80 -4.71 -0.72 12.07
C ALA A 80 -6.08 -0.07 11.80
N TRP A 81 -6.44 0.12 10.54
CA TRP A 81 -7.76 0.66 10.15
C TRP A 81 -8.90 -0.32 10.40
N ALA A 82 -8.68 -1.61 10.11
CA ALA A 82 -9.65 -2.66 10.37
C ALA A 82 -10.01 -2.64 11.86
N SER A 83 -9.05 -2.63 12.78
CA SER A 83 -9.33 -2.62 14.22
C SER A 83 -10.27 -1.49 14.69
N VAL A 84 -10.31 -0.38 13.95
CA VAL A 84 -11.21 0.77 14.20
C VAL A 84 -12.59 0.56 13.54
N LEU A 85 -12.63 0.00 12.34
CA LEU A 85 -13.84 -0.09 11.50
C LEU A 85 -14.57 -1.44 11.58
N SER A 86 -13.86 -2.53 11.85
CA SER A 86 -14.34 -3.91 11.84
C SER A 86 -13.49 -4.82 12.73
N LYS A 87 -14.11 -5.77 13.43
CA LYS A 87 -13.36 -6.70 14.31
C LYS A 87 -12.54 -7.73 13.55
N GLU A 88 -12.72 -7.84 12.24
CA GLU A 88 -12.04 -8.82 11.40
C GLU A 88 -10.67 -8.30 10.96
N LYS A 89 -9.61 -9.04 11.32
CA LYS A 89 -8.25 -8.78 10.87
C LYS A 89 -7.97 -9.58 9.62
N VAL A 90 -7.26 -8.96 8.68
CA VAL A 90 -6.79 -9.64 7.49
C VAL A 90 -5.43 -10.28 7.78
N ASN A 91 -5.21 -11.48 7.26
CA ASN A 91 -3.95 -12.19 7.37
C ASN A 91 -3.48 -12.60 5.96
N TYR A 92 -2.37 -12.03 5.52
CA TYR A 92 -1.76 -12.25 4.21
C TYR A 92 -0.58 -13.23 4.27
N ILE A 93 -0.28 -13.84 5.43
CA ILE A 93 0.81 -14.81 5.58
C ILE A 93 0.63 -15.98 4.60
N SER A 94 -0.60 -16.47 4.42
CA SER A 94 -0.90 -17.53 3.45
C SER A 94 -0.62 -17.11 2.01
N TYR A 95 -0.86 -15.84 1.66
CA TYR A 95 -0.54 -15.31 0.34
C TYR A 95 0.97 -15.20 0.13
N ILE A 96 1.72 -14.72 1.14
CA ILE A 96 3.18 -14.66 1.11
C ILE A 96 3.75 -16.08 0.90
N LYS A 97 3.34 -17.06 1.71
CA LYS A 97 3.81 -18.45 1.62
C LYS A 97 3.54 -19.06 0.23
N ASN A 98 2.39 -18.75 -0.35
CA ASN A 98 2.06 -19.23 -1.68
C ASN A 98 2.96 -18.63 -2.78
N GLN A 99 3.44 -17.40 -2.61
CA GLN A 99 4.41 -16.81 -3.53
C GLN A 99 5.83 -17.33 -3.34
N THR A 100 6.18 -17.79 -2.13
CA THR A 100 7.53 -18.29 -1.84
C THR A 100 7.74 -19.75 -2.21
N GLN A 101 6.68 -20.58 -2.22
CA GLN A 101 6.80 -22.04 -2.32
C GLN A 101 7.06 -22.58 -3.73
N PHE A 102 6.90 -21.77 -4.78
CA PHE A 102 7.02 -22.19 -6.18
C PHE A 102 8.24 -21.59 -6.90
N VAL A 103 9.28 -21.23 -6.15
CA VAL A 103 10.61 -20.87 -6.69
C VAL A 103 11.54 -22.05 -6.53
#